data_AF-A0A401KED0-F1
#
_entry.id   AF-A0A401KED0-F1
#
_cell.length_a   1.000
_cell.length_b   1.000
_cell.length_c   1.000
_cell.angle_alpha   90.00
_cell.angle_beta   90.00
_cell.angle_gamma   90.00
#
_symmetry.space_group_name_H-M   'P 1'
#
loop_
_entity.id
_entity.type
_entity.pdbx_description
1 polymer ?
#
loop_
_entity_poly.entity_id
_entity_poly.type
_entity_poly.pdbx_seq_one_letter_code
_entity_poly.pdbx_strand_id
1 'polypeptide(L)' 'MSLLGKKFPTPVAKPLGPFFAAAPLKHVERGVKRLSNGVSITGLVILYGVNSFANVMMSTAEFKNDPRNPNLKNQKH' A
#
# COMPACT_ATOMS: atom_id res chain seq x y z
N MET A 1 -31.13 -21.73 -2.23
CA MET A 1 -29.72 -22.11 -1.93
C MET A 1 -28.96 -20.85 -1.57
N SER A 2 -28.25 -20.82 -0.43
CA SER A 2 -27.39 -19.68 -0.07
C SER A 2 -26.23 -19.60 -1.06
N LEU A 3 -26.06 -18.46 -1.72
CA LEU A 3 -24.92 -18.19 -2.62
C LEU A 3 -23.59 -18.05 -1.86
N LEU A 4 -23.66 -17.89 -0.54
CA LEU A 4 -22.51 -17.94 0.36
C LEU A 4 -22.44 -19.34 0.95
N GLY A 5 -21.49 -20.14 0.46
CA GLY A 5 -21.17 -21.47 0.98
C GLY A 5 -20.89 -21.46 2.49
N LYS A 6 -21.01 -22.63 3.13
CA LYS A 6 -20.80 -22.79 4.58
C LYS A 6 -19.38 -22.31 4.95
N LYS A 7 -19.27 -21.32 5.84
CA LYS A 7 -17.99 -20.78 6.32
C LYS A 7 -17.39 -21.72 7.37
N PHE A 8 -16.31 -22.40 7.01
CA PHE A 8 -15.60 -23.29 7.92
C PHE A 8 -14.60 -22.51 8.79
N PRO A 9 -14.49 -22.80 10.10
CA PRO A 9 -13.57 -22.12 11.02
C PRO A 9 -12.13 -22.63 10.84
N THR A 10 -11.48 -22.25 9.74
CA THR A 10 -10.07 -22.57 9.50
C THR A 10 -9.15 -21.68 10.36
N PRO A 11 -8.10 -22.23 10.99
CA PRO A 11 -7.20 -21.46 11.85
C PRO A 11 -6.18 -20.66 11.02
N VAL A 12 -6.65 -19.67 10.25
CA VAL A 12 -5.80 -18.84 9.38
C VAL A 12 -4.97 -17.83 10.19
N ALA A 13 -5.45 -17.42 11.36
CA ALA A 13 -4.80 -16.39 12.19
C ALA A 13 -3.46 -16.84 12.80
N LYS A 14 -3.34 -18.11 13.21
CA LYS A 14 -2.12 -18.65 13.84
C LYS A 14 -0.92 -18.74 12.89
N PRO A 15 -1.03 -19.32 11.68
CA PRO A 15 0.07 -19.36 10.72
C PRO A 15 0.35 -18.00 10.08
N LEU A 16 -0.64 -17.11 9.97
CA LEU A 16 -0.43 -15.76 9.41
C LEU A 16 0.09 -14.74 10.43
N GLY A 17 0.09 -15.06 11.72
CA GLY A 17 0.61 -14.23 12.81
C GLY A 17 1.93 -13.51 12.52
N PRO A 18 2.99 -14.17 12.00
CA PRO A 18 4.25 -13.50 11.68
C PRO A 18 4.13 -12.43 10.60
N PHE A 19 3.23 -12.57 9.61
CA PHE A 19 3.04 -11.56 8.56
C PHE A 19 2.30 -10.32 9.06
N PHE A 20 1.38 -10.51 10.01
CA PHE A 20 0.71 -9.40 10.69
C PHE A 20 1.65 -8.68 11.67
N ALA A 21 2.58 -9.38 12.30
CA ALA A 21 3.54 -8.80 13.25
C ALA A 21 4.77 -8.16 12.57
N ALA A 22 5.19 -8.67 11.40
CA ALA A 22 6.31 -8.16 10.63
C ALA A 22 5.99 -6.87 9.86
N ALA A 23 4.70 -6.57 9.61
CA ALA A 23 4.28 -5.22 9.26
C ALA A 23 4.64 -4.31 10.46
N PRO A 24 5.47 -3.28 10.28
CA PRO A 24 6.39 -2.78 11.30
C PRO A 24 5.65 -2.25 12.53
N LEU A 25 5.40 -3.12 13.52
CA LEU A 25 4.86 -2.75 14.83
C LEU A 25 5.93 -2.12 15.74
N LYS A 26 7.18 -2.00 15.27
CA LYS A 26 8.32 -1.49 16.05
C LYS A 26 8.90 -0.15 15.57
N HIS A 27 8.17 0.64 14.78
CA HIS A 27 8.61 2.00 14.46
C HIS A 27 7.50 3.01 14.70
N VAL A 28 7.68 3.84 15.74
CA VAL A 28 6.93 5.06 16.08
C VAL A 28 5.80 4.86 17.10
N GLU A 29 6.19 4.53 18.32
CA GLU A 29 5.28 4.39 19.47
C GLU A 29 4.63 5.70 19.99
N ARG A 30 4.83 6.88 19.39
CA ARG A 30 4.39 8.15 20.04
C ARG A 30 3.81 9.27 19.17
N GLY A 31 3.32 9.01 17.96
CA GLY A 31 2.91 10.13 17.06
C GLY A 31 1.48 10.18 16.52
N VAL A 32 0.76 9.06 16.39
CA VAL A 32 -0.38 9.00 15.43
C VAL A 32 -1.55 8.16 15.98
N LYS A 33 -1.92 8.36 17.25
CA LYS A 33 -3.23 7.87 17.71
C LYS A 33 -4.30 8.73 17.02
N ARG A 34 -5.16 8.08 16.22
CA ARG A 34 -6.37 8.59 15.56
C ARG A 34 -6.22 8.93 14.07
N LEU A 35 -5.95 7.92 13.24
CA LEU A 35 -6.60 7.87 11.93
C LEU A 35 -7.73 6.83 12.02
N SER A 36 -8.92 7.31 12.35
CA SER A 36 -10.08 6.51 12.77
C SER A 36 -10.77 5.72 11.65
N ASN A 37 -10.27 5.72 10.42
CA ASN A 37 -11.00 5.16 9.27
C ASN A 37 -10.10 4.25 8.43
N GLY A 38 -9.91 2.99 8.87
CA GLY A 38 -9.48 1.87 8.02
C GLY A 38 -8.07 1.91 7.40
N VAL A 39 -7.34 3.00 7.54
CA VAL A 39 -6.01 3.19 6.96
C VAL A 39 -4.97 2.94 8.04
N SER A 40 -4.24 1.82 7.91
CA SER A 40 -3.10 1.54 8.77
C SER A 40 -1.96 2.52 8.43
N ILE A 41 -1.23 2.99 9.46
CA ILE A 41 -0.06 3.87 9.29
C ILE A 41 0.95 3.21 8.33
N THR A 42 1.10 1.89 8.41
CA THR A 42 1.88 1.09 7.47
C THR A 42 1.40 1.26 6.02
N GLY A 43 0.09 1.21 5.78
CA GLY A 43 -0.47 1.44 4.45
C GLY A 43 -0.13 2.82 3.90
N LEU A 44 -0.13 3.86 4.74
CA LEU A 44 0.27 5.22 4.34
C LEU A 44 1.76 5.35 4.07
N VAL A 45 2.61 4.77 4.93
CA VAL A 45 4.07 4.82 4.75
C VAL A 45 4.47 4.09 3.47
N ILE A 46 3.91 2.90 3.23
CA ILE A 46 4.17 2.14 1.99
C ILE A 46 3.61 2.89 0.78
N LEU A 47 2.37 3.40 0.86
CA LEU A 47 1.77 4.16 -0.24
C LEU A 47 2.61 5.39 -0.59
N TYR A 48 3.06 6.15 0.41
CA TYR A 48 3.91 7.32 0.20
C TYR A 48 5.29 6.93 -0.37
N GLY A 49 5.91 5.89 0.17
CA GLY A 49 7.20 5.38 -0.30
C GLY A 49 7.15 4.89 -1.75
N VAL A 50 6.15 4.08 -2.09
CA VAL A 50 5.96 3.56 -3.45
C VAL A 50 5.62 4.69 -4.42
N ASN A 51 4.73 5.61 -4.03
CA ASN A 51 4.33 6.72 -4.90
C ASN A 51 5.49 7.70 -5.17
N SER A 52 6.29 8.03 -4.16
CA SER A 52 7.48 8.89 -4.34
C SER A 52 8.54 8.22 -5.22
N PHE A 53 8.81 6.94 -5.00
CA PHE A 53 9.78 6.19 -5.79
C PHE A 53 9.33 6.00 -7.25
N ALA A 54 8.05 5.71 -7.47
CA ALA A 54 7.47 5.61 -8.81
C ALA A 54 7.65 6.91 -9.61
N ASN A 55 7.44 8.08 -8.99
CA ASN A 55 7.63 9.38 -9.65
C ASN A 55 9.09 9.60 -10.10
N VAL A 56 10.07 9.14 -9.33
CA VAL A 56 11.49 9.22 -9.71
C VAL A 56 11.78 8.30 -10.90
N MET A 57 11.33 7.05 -10.85
CA MET A 57 11.56 6.09 -11.95
C MET A 57 10.87 6.50 -13.25
N MET A 58 9.69 7.10 -13.17
CA MET A 58 8.96 7.63 -14.33
C MET A 58 9.62 8.86 -14.97
N SER A 59 10.63 9.45 -14.33
CA SER A 59 11.40 10.59 -14.84
C SER A 59 12.71 10.19 -15.54
N THR A 60 13.03 8.89 -15.55
CA THR A 60 14.23 8.35 -16.20
C THR A 60 14.12 8.42 -17.73
N ALA A 61 15.27 8.39 -18.43
CA ALA A 61 15.31 8.54 -19.89
C ALA A 61 14.49 7.48 -20.65
N GLU A 62 14.38 6.27 -20.09
CA GLU A 62 13.62 5.16 -20.66
C GLU A 62 12.10 5.43 -20.64
N PHE A 63 11.57 5.85 -19.50
CA PHE A 63 10.12 5.97 -19.29
C PHE A 63 9.59 7.39 -19.49
N LYS A 64 10.47 8.38 -19.64
CA LYS A 64 10.08 9.78 -19.85
C LYS A 64 9.31 9.99 -21.15
N ASN A 65 9.67 9.28 -22.21
CA ASN A 65 9.06 9.42 -23.54
C ASN A 65 8.00 8.34 -23.84
N ASP A 66 7.62 7.50 -22.87
CA ASP A 66 6.55 6.51 -23.05
C ASP A 66 5.20 7.24 -23.13
N PRO A 67 4.40 7.12 -24.23
CA PRO A 67 3.08 7.74 -24.36
C PRO A 67 2.09 7.41 -23.23
N ARG A 68 2.35 6.35 -22.46
CA ARG A 68 1.55 5.92 -21.32
C ARG A 68 1.92 6.64 -20.02
N ASN A 69 3.05 7.34 -19.99
CA ASN A 69 3.51 8.05 -18.81
C ASN A 69 2.51 9.19 -18.45
N PRO A 70 1.84 9.12 -17.29
CA PRO A 70 0.87 10.12 -16.89
C PRO A 70 1.48 11.53 -16.77
N ASN A 71 2.79 11.63 -16.52
CA ASN A 71 3.47 12.92 -16.43
C ASN A 71 3.45 13.68 -17.76
N LEU A 72 3.39 13.00 -18.91
CA LEU A 72 3.31 13.66 -20.23
C LEU A 72 2.00 14.41 -20.46
N LYS A 73 0.91 13.97 -19.81
CA LYS A 73 -0.41 14.60 -19.96
C LYS A 73 -0.49 15.96 -19.29
N ASN A 74 0.27 16.15 -18.20
CA ASN A 74 0.32 17.40 -17.45
C ASN A 74 1.39 18.38 -17.96
N GLN A 75 2.20 18.01 -18.97
CA GLN A 75 3.26 18.86 -19.54
C GLN A 75 2.73 19.86 -20.60
N LYS A 76 1.42 20.09 -20.68
CA LYS A 76 0.83 21.12 -21.55
C LYS A 76 0.84 22.48 -20.86
N HIS A 77 2.00 23.12 -20.82
CA HIS A 77 2.27 24.53 -21.21
C HIS A 77 3.66 24.93 -20.71
#